data_AF-A0A1U9Z004-F1
#
_entry.id   AF-A0A1U9Z004-F1
#
_cell.length_a   1.000
_cell.length_b   1.000
_cell.length_c   1.000
_cell.angle_alpha   90.00
_cell.angle_beta   90.00
_cell.angle_gamma   90.00
#
_symmetry.space_group_name_H-M   'P 1'
#
loop_
_entity.id
_entity.type
_entity.pdbx_description
1 polymer ?
#
loop_
_entity_poly.entity_id
_entity_poly.type
_entity_poly.pdbx_seq_one_letter_code
_entity_poly.pdbx_strand_id
1 'polypeptide(L)' 'MAAAQFLRNLVKAVLYAIHTVLTDNGIQFTNRTRDIHDFSHIFTRTCEANGIQHRLTKVKHPRTND' A
#
# COMPACT_ATOMS: atom_id res chain seq x y z
N MET A 1 -3.42 0.16 10.41
CA MET A 1 -3.00 1.58 10.57
C MET A 1 -1.48 1.76 10.54
N ALA A 2 -0.66 0.88 11.15
CA ALA A 2 0.80 1.01 11.18
C ALA A 2 1.46 1.24 9.80
N ALA A 3 1.09 0.46 8.78
CA ALA A 3 1.64 0.58 7.43
C ALA A 3 1.37 1.97 6.79
N ALA A 4 0.17 2.52 6.98
CA ALA A 4 -0.16 3.86 6.47
C ALA A 4 0.64 4.95 7.19
N GLN A 5 0.83 4.82 8.50
CA GLN A 5 1.65 5.77 9.26
C GLN A 5 3.12 5.69 8.85
N PHE A 6 3.64 4.48 8.64
CA PHE A 6 4.98 4.27 8.11
C PHE A 6 5.17 4.97 6.77
N LEU A 7 4.24 4.78 5.82
CA LEU A 7 4.32 5.42 4.51
C LEU A 7 4.33 6.96 4.61
N ARG A 8 3.48 7.55 5.46
CA ARG A 8 3.48 9.01 5.70
C ARG A 8 4.82 9.51 6.22
N ASN A 9 5.44 8.77 7.12
CA ASN A 9 6.74 9.13 7.68
C ASN A 9 7.83 8.98 6.62
N LEU A 10 7.79 7.90 5.82
CA LEU A 10 8.74 7.65 4.76
C LEU A 10 8.71 8.76 3.70
N VAL A 11 7.53 9.13 3.22
CA VAL A 11 7.36 10.22 2.24
C VAL A 11 7.97 11.54 2.73
N LYS A 12 7.90 11.83 4.04
CA LYS A 12 8.51 13.02 4.64
C LYS A 12 10.03 12.92 4.80
N ALA A 13 10.55 11.70 4.91
CA ALA A 13 11.96 11.45 5.23
C ALA A 13 12.85 11.34 3.98
N VAL A 14 12.29 10.98 2.83
CA VAL A 14 13.05 10.80 1.59
C VAL A 14 13.03 12.06 0.72
N LEU A 15 14.12 12.29 -0.02
CA LEU A 15 14.28 13.43 -0.93
C LEU A 15 13.79 13.17 -2.37
N TYR A 16 13.22 11.99 -2.62
CA TYR A 16 12.75 11.57 -3.93
C TYR A 16 11.26 11.26 -3.92
N ALA A 17 10.62 11.44 -5.07
CA ALA A 17 9.22 11.09 -5.25
C ALA A 17 9.06 9.56 -5.33
N ILE A 18 8.20 9.01 -4.48
CA ILE A 18 7.77 7.62 -4.59
C ILE A 18 6.64 7.60 -5.61
N HIS A 19 6.81 6.92 -6.74
CA HIS A 19 5.75 6.84 -7.76
C HIS A 19 4.88 5.59 -7.60
N THR A 20 5.43 4.51 -7.05
CA THR A 20 4.71 3.23 -6.95
C THR A 20 5.17 2.48 -5.71
N VAL A 21 4.22 1.85 -5.03
CA VAL A 21 4.45 0.88 -3.94
C VAL A 21 3.84 -0.45 -4.33
N LEU A 22 4.64 -1.50 -4.30
CA LEU A 22 4.21 -2.88 -4.54
C LEU A 22 4.16 -3.62 -3.19
N THR A 23 2.99 -4.13 -2.79
CA THR A 23 2.84 -4.93 -1.56
C THR A 23 2.26 -6.30 -1.86
N ASP A 24 2.36 -7.21 -0.89
CA ASP A 24 1.55 -8.41 -0.92
C ASP A 24 0.07 -8.12 -0.64
N ASN A 25 -0.75 -9.18 -0.70
CA ASN A 25 -2.19 -9.13 -0.46
C ASN A 25 -2.54 -9.28 1.03
N GLY A 26 -1.62 -8.96 1.94
CA GLY A 26 -1.81 -9.06 3.37
C GLY A 26 -2.90 -8.11 3.89
N ILE A 27 -3.46 -8.44 5.05
CA ILE A 27 -4.52 -7.65 5.73
C ILE A 27 -4.06 -6.24 6.14
N GLN A 28 -2.75 -5.97 6.07
CA GLN A 28 -2.17 -4.65 6.33
C GLN A 28 -2.28 -3.71 5.13
N PHE A 29 -2.54 -4.23 3.94
CA PHE A 29 -2.57 -3.49 2.67
C PHE A 29 -3.89 -3.62 1.92
N THR A 30 -4.68 -4.66 2.24
CA THR A 30 -5.95 -4.96 1.58
C THR A 30 -7.09 -5.13 2.59
N ASN A 31 -8.31 -4.79 2.17
CA ASN A 31 -9.51 -5.15 2.94
C ASN A 31 -9.69 -6.67 2.93
N ARG A 32 -10.33 -7.19 3.98
CA ARG A 32 -10.80 -8.57 3.96
C ARG A 32 -11.85 -8.72 2.86
N THR A 33 -11.97 -9.90 2.28
CA THR A 33 -12.91 -10.21 1.19
C THR A 33 -14.36 -9.87 1.51
N ARG A 34 -14.74 -9.93 2.78
CA ARG A 34 -16.08 -9.56 3.28
C ARG A 34 -16.32 -8.05 3.40
N ASP A 35 -15.25 -7.26 3.42
CA ASP A 35 -15.26 -5.81 3.67
C ASP A 35 -14.91 -5.02 2.38
N ILE A 36 -14.93 -5.68 1.21
CA ILE A 36 -14.52 -5.08 -0.08
C ILE A 36 -15.42 -3.93 -0.55
N HIS A 37 -16.65 -3.87 -0.05
CA HIS A 37 -17.62 -2.83 -0.39
C HIS A 37 -17.54 -1.62 0.56
N ASP A 38 -16.73 -1.70 1.61
CA ASP A 38 -16.79 -0.79 2.75
C ASP A 38 -15.60 0.20 2.76
N PHE A 39 -15.45 0.92 1.64
CA PHE A 39 -14.40 1.93 1.39
C PHE A 39 -13.00 1.38 1.07
N SER A 40 -12.24 2.14 0.27
CA SER A 40 -10.84 1.82 -0.06
C SER A 40 -9.99 1.68 1.22
N HIS A 41 -9.17 0.62 1.30
CA HIS A 41 -8.31 0.35 2.45
C HIS A 41 -7.45 1.57 2.81
N ILE A 42 -7.24 1.86 4.11
CA ILE A 42 -6.54 3.07 4.58
C ILE A 42 -5.15 3.24 3.97
N PHE A 43 -4.46 2.14 3.69
CA PHE A 43 -3.17 2.16 3.03
C PHE A 43 -3.29 2.69 1.60
N THR A 44 -4.23 2.15 0.82
CA THR A 44 -4.54 2.60 -0.55
C THR A 44 -4.89 4.08 -0.58
N ARG A 45 -5.77 4.54 0.32
CA ARG A 45 -6.12 5.97 0.42
C ARG A 45 -4.92 6.85 0.75
N THR A 46 -3.99 6.35 1.58
CA THR A 46 -2.76 7.07 1.91
C THR A 46 -1.83 7.16 0.71
N CYS A 47 -1.70 6.10 -0.10
CA CYS A 47 -0.96 6.15 -1.36
C CYS A 47 -1.57 7.18 -2.32
N GLU A 48 -2.88 7.12 -2.56
CA GLU A 48 -3.61 8.05 -3.44
C GLU A 48 -3.43 9.51 -3.01
N ALA A 49 -3.54 9.80 -1.71
CA ALA A 49 -3.36 11.15 -1.17
C ALA A 49 -1.93 11.72 -1.38
N ASN A 50 -0.95 10.85 -1.60
CA ASN A 50 0.44 11.24 -1.89
C ASN A 50 0.78 11.10 -3.38
N GLY A 51 -0.19 10.83 -4.26
CA GLY A 51 0.05 10.61 -5.69
C GLY A 51 0.85 9.32 -5.99
N ILE A 52 0.84 8.36 -5.07
CA ILE A 52 1.56 7.10 -5.17
C ILE A 52 0.64 6.03 -5.73
N GLN A 53 1.06 5.35 -6.81
CA GLN A 53 0.33 4.18 -7.31
C GLN A 53 0.52 2.99 -6.36
N HIS A 54 -0.57 2.44 -5.84
CA HIS A 54 -0.53 1.20 -5.06
C HIS A 54 -0.76 -0.02 -6.00
N ARG A 55 0.14 -1.00 -5.96
CA ARG A 55 0.02 -2.26 -6.69
C ARG A 55 0.14 -3.44 -5.74
N LEU A 56 -0.60 -4.51 -6.02
CA LEU A 56 -0.52 -5.76 -5.29
C LEU A 56 0.25 -6.80 -6.11
N THR A 57 1.02 -7.66 -5.44
CA THR A 57 1.62 -8.83 -6.08
C THR A 57 0.54 -9.80 -6.54
N LYS A 58 0.88 -10.62 -7.55
CA LYS A 58 0.00 -11.73 -7.96
C LYS A 58 -0.13 -12.73 -6.80
N VAL A 59 -1.37 -13.14 -6.53
CA VAL A 59 -1.68 -14.14 -5.51
C VAL A 59 -0.90 -15.43 -5.78
N LYS A 60 -0.28 -16.02 -4.75
CA LYS A 60 0.59 -17.23 -4.83
C LYS A 60 1.86 -17.08 -5.66
N HIS A 61 2.29 -15.84 -5.95
CA HIS A 61 3.54 -15.56 -6.64
C HIS A 61 4.39 -14.63 -5.76
N PRO A 62 4.96 -15.14 -4.66
CA PRO A 62 5.88 -14.37 -3.84
C PRO A 62 7.06 -13.96 -4.73
N ARG A 63 7.21 -12.65 -4.94
CA ARG A 63 8.32 -12.10 -5.70
C ARG A 63 9.46 -11.87 -4.73
N THR A 64 10.65 -12.37 -5.03
CA THR A 64 11.88 -11.81 -4.45
C THR A 64 11.99 -10.38 -4.96
N ASN A 65 12.04 -9.42 -4.05
CA ASN A 65 12.43 -8.06 -4.38
C ASN A 65 13.95 -8.10 -4.58
N ASP A 66 14.39 -8.29 -5.82
CA ASP A 66 15.77 -8.08 -6.24
C ASP A 66 16.03 -6.58 -6.47
#